data_AF-A0A939JCK9-F1
#
_entry.id   AF-A0A939JCK9-F1
#
_cell.length_a   1.000
_cell.length_b   1.000
_cell.length_c   1.000
_cell.angle_alpha   90.00
_cell.angle_beta   90.00
_cell.angle_gamma   90.00
#
_symmetry.space_group_name_H-M   'P 1'
#
loop_
_entity.id
_entity.type
_entity.pdbx_description
1 polymer ?
#
loop_
_entity_poly.entity_id
_entity_poly.type
_entity_poly.pdbx_seq_one_letter_code
_entity_poly.pdbx_strand_id
1 'polypeptide(L)'
;MNEIEVAFRAALHEEKFSTAAVLLAQVVEARYEQQQHLTPVQILRLQAGCHTLLTQRAEIGAVALIQAAAGYLPQAVDFTV
;
A
#
# COMPACT_ATOMS: atom_id res chain seq x y z
N MET A 1 -0.14 -7.97 15.16
CA MET A 1 -0.85 -7.70 13.89
C MET A 1 -1.29 -6.24 13.94
N ASN A 2 -0.87 -5.40 13.00
CA ASN A 2 -1.14 -3.95 13.03
C ASN A 2 -2.64 -3.71 12.81
N GLU A 3 -3.30 -2.89 13.62
CA GLU A 3 -4.76 -2.61 13.56
C GLU A 3 -5.19 -2.13 12.16
N ILE A 4 -4.32 -1.38 11.48
CA ILE A 4 -4.54 -0.88 10.12
C ILE A 4 -4.61 -2.04 9.11
N GLU A 5 -3.79 -3.09 9.28
CA GLU A 5 -3.82 -4.26 8.40
C GLU A 5 -5.11 -5.08 8.58
N VAL A 6 -5.62 -5.15 9.81
CA VAL A 6 -6.92 -5.79 10.11
C VAL A 6 -8.05 -5.02 9.45
N ALA A 7 -8.06 -3.69 9.61
CA ALA A 7 -9.04 -2.81 8.98
C ALA A 7 -9.00 -2.90 7.45
N PHE A 8 -7.80 -2.95 6.85
CA PHE A 8 -7.62 -3.12 5.41
C PHE A 8 -8.27 -4.43 4.93
N ARG A 9 -7.98 -5.55 5.59
CA ARG A 9 -8.53 -6.87 5.23
C ARG A 9 -10.06 -6.89 5.33
N ALA A 10 -10.62 -6.26 6.36
CA ALA A 10 -12.06 -6.12 6.52
C ALA A 10 -12.68 -5.25 5.40
N ALA A 11 -12.11 -4.07 5.12
CA ALA A 11 -12.59 -3.20 4.06
C ALA A 11 -12.50 -3.84 2.67
N LEU A 12 -11.46 -4.64 2.42
CA LEU A 12 -11.32 -5.41 1.19
C LEU A 12 -12.39 -6.51 1.08
N HIS A 13 -12.64 -7.24 2.17
CA HIS A 13 -13.66 -8.28 2.20
C HIS A 13 -15.08 -7.73 2.02
N GLU A 14 -15.35 -6.56 2.57
CA GLU A 14 -16.62 -5.83 2.41
C GLU A 14 -16.74 -5.07 1.08
N GLU A 15 -15.79 -5.26 0.15
CA GLU A 15 -15.75 -4.59 -1.17
C GLU A 15 -15.76 -3.04 -1.10
N LYS A 16 -15.35 -2.48 0.04
CA LYS A 16 -15.22 -1.03 0.26
C LYS A 16 -13.91 -0.52 -0.34
N PHE A 17 -13.76 -0.62 -1.66
CA PHE A 17 -12.49 -0.42 -2.37
C PHE A 17 -11.84 0.94 -2.13
N SER A 18 -12.63 2.03 -2.06
CA SER A 18 -12.09 3.36 -1.75
C SER A 18 -11.44 3.41 -0.35
N THR A 19 -12.10 2.81 0.65
CA THR A 19 -11.58 2.71 2.02
C THR A 19 -10.39 1.75 2.09
N ALA A 20 -10.48 0.61 1.41
CA ALA A 20 -9.41 -0.37 1.33
C ALA A 20 -8.15 0.24 0.70
N ALA A 21 -8.27 1.15 -0.27
CA ALA A 21 -7.13 1.81 -0.92
C ALA A 21 -6.38 2.74 0.01
N VAL A 22 -7.10 3.51 0.80
CA VAL A 22 -6.50 4.39 1.82
C VAL A 22 -5.79 3.55 2.88
N LEU A 23 -6.45 2.49 3.37
CA LEU A 23 -5.86 1.60 4.38
C LEU A 23 -4.66 0.82 3.85
N LEU A 24 -4.68 0.39 2.58
CA LEU A 24 -3.55 -0.26 1.92
C LEU A 24 -2.33 0.66 1.88
N ALA A 25 -2.52 1.94 1.49
CA ALA A 25 -1.45 2.93 1.50
C ALA A 25 -0.86 3.11 2.90
N GLN A 26 -1.70 3.22 3.93
CA GLN A 26 -1.26 3.35 5.33
C GLN A 26 -0.51 2.11 5.84
N VAL A 27 -0.93 0.90 5.45
CA VAL A 27 -0.20 -0.34 5.79
C VAL A 27 1.21 -0.31 5.20
N VAL A 28 1.35 0.11 3.93
CA VAL A 28 2.65 0.18 3.25
C VAL A 28 3.51 1.31 3.83
N GLU A 29 2.94 2.48 4.06
CA GLU A 29 3.59 3.63 4.69
C GLU A 29 4.15 3.26 6.07
N ALA A 30 3.33 2.70 6.96
CA ALA A 30 3.76 2.28 8.30
C ALA A 30 4.90 1.24 8.27
N ARG A 31 4.94 0.38 7.24
CA ARG A 31 6.05 -0.57 7.05
C ARG A 31 7.33 0.11 6.57
N TYR A 32 7.20 1.12 5.71
CA TYR A 32 8.33 1.87 5.19
C TYR A 32 8.88 2.87 6.21
N GLU A 33 8.06 3.51 7.03
CA GLU A 33 8.51 4.44 8.07
C GLU A 33 9.47 3.81 9.09
N GLN A 34 9.38 2.50 9.30
CA GLN A 34 10.35 1.76 10.15
C GLN A 34 11.77 1.71 9.55
N GLN A 35 11.90 1.93 8.24
CA GLN A 35 13.17 1.88 7.50
C GLN A 35 13.59 3.28 7.03
N GLN A 36 12.65 4.02 6.45
CA GLN A 36 12.87 5.31 5.82
C GLN A 36 11.56 6.11 5.76
N HIS A 37 11.60 7.39 6.15
CA HIS A 37 10.47 8.28 5.97
C HIS A 37 10.20 8.55 4.49
N LEU A 38 8.94 8.42 4.09
CA LEU A 38 8.49 8.73 2.74
C LEU A 38 8.32 10.24 2.57
N THR A 39 8.72 10.73 1.40
CA THR A 39 8.45 12.12 1.00
C THR A 39 6.97 12.30 0.64
N PRO A 40 6.42 13.52 0.73
CA PRO A 40 5.02 13.77 0.34
C PRO A 40 4.67 13.32 -1.08
N VAL A 41 5.62 13.45 -2.03
CA VAL A 41 5.44 13.00 -3.41
C VAL A 41 5.35 11.47 -3.51
N GLN A 42 6.12 10.73 -2.70
CA GLN A 42 6.06 9.28 -2.65
C GLN A 42 4.75 8.79 -2.04
N ILE A 43 4.27 9.46 -0.97
CA ILE A 43 2.98 9.16 -0.34
C ILE A 43 1.84 9.36 -1.35
N LEU A 44 1.84 10.47 -2.10
CA LEU A 44 0.83 10.73 -3.14
C LEU A 44 0.84 9.66 -4.23
N ARG A 45 2.03 9.24 -4.70
CA ARG A 45 2.14 8.16 -5.69
C ARG A 45 1.64 6.82 -5.17
N LEU A 46 1.97 6.49 -3.93
CA LEU A 46 1.50 5.28 -3.27
C LEU A 46 -0.03 5.26 -3.17
N GLN A 47 -0.65 6.36 -2.74
CA GLN A 47 -2.11 6.47 -2.64
C GLN A 47 -2.80 6.32 -4.00
N ALA A 48 -2.29 7.00 -5.04
CA ALA A 48 -2.82 6.88 -6.40
C ALA A 48 -2.67 5.45 -6.96
N GLY A 49 -1.54 4.79 -6.71
CA GLY A 49 -1.28 3.41 -7.07
C GLY A 49 -2.23 2.43 -6.37
N CYS A 50 -2.42 2.57 -5.06
CA CYS A 50 -3.35 1.76 -4.27
C CYS A 50 -4.80 1.91 -4.77
N HIS A 51 -5.22 3.14 -5.09
CA HIS A 51 -6.54 3.39 -5.66
C HIS A 51 -6.70 2.70 -7.03
N THR A 52 -5.68 2.78 -7.88
CA THR A 52 -5.67 2.13 -9.19
C THR A 52 -5.75 0.60 -9.07
N LEU A 53 -4.95 0.00 -8.18
CA LEU A 53 -4.95 -1.45 -7.94
C LEU A 53 -6.33 -1.98 -7.53
N LEU A 54 -7.04 -1.26 -6.66
CA LEU A 54 -8.33 -1.69 -6.13
C LEU A 54 -9.51 -1.36 -7.04
N THR A 55 -9.39 -0.34 -7.89
CA THR A 55 -10.43 0.02 -8.88
C THR A 55 -10.36 -0.84 -10.14
N GLN A 56 -9.18 -1.33 -10.51
CA GLN A 56 -8.98 -2.15 -11.73
C GLN A 56 -9.33 -3.65 -11.54
N ARG A 57 -10.04 -4.02 -10.47
CA ARG A 57 -10.64 -5.35 -10.24
C ARG A 57 -9.75 -6.52 -10.66
N ALA A 58 -8.64 -6.69 -9.96
CA ALA A 58 -8.01 -7.98 -9.94
C ALA A 58 -8.42 -8.66 -8.62
N GLU A 59 -8.89 -9.91 -8.70
CA GLU A 59 -9.16 -10.82 -7.57
C GLU A 59 -7.84 -11.13 -6.83
N ILE A 60 -7.20 -10.10 -6.30
CA ILE A 60 -5.89 -10.15 -5.68
C ILE A 60 -6.14 -10.14 -4.18
N GLY A 61 -5.72 -11.21 -3.52
CA GLY A 61 -5.79 -11.30 -2.07
C GLY A 61 -5.01 -10.19 -1.39
N ALA A 62 -5.41 -9.84 -0.16
CA ALA A 62 -4.81 -8.76 0.64
C ALA A 62 -3.27 -8.75 0.65
N VAL A 63 -2.64 -9.93 0.73
CA VAL A 63 -1.17 -10.05 0.74
C VAL A 63 -0.55 -9.59 -0.59
N ALA A 64 -1.13 -10.00 -1.71
CA ALA A 64 -0.62 -9.64 -3.02
C ALA A 64 -0.88 -8.16 -3.35
N LEU A 65 -1.96 -7.56 -2.83
CA LEU A 65 -2.18 -6.11 -2.90
C LEU A 65 -1.12 -5.32 -2.13
N ILE A 66 -0.74 -5.78 -0.93
CA ILE A 66 0.33 -5.14 -0.15
C ILE A 66 1.68 -5.23 -0.88
N GLN A 67 2.00 -6.37 -1.48
CA GLN A 67 3.21 -6.54 -2.28
C GLN A 67 3.20 -5.66 -3.53
N ALA A 68 2.09 -5.62 -4.26
CA ALA A 68 1.94 -4.77 -5.44
C ALA A 68 2.08 -3.28 -5.09
N ALA A 69 1.45 -2.85 -3.99
CA ALA A 69 1.52 -1.48 -3.52
C ALA A 69 2.93 -1.06 -3.09
N ALA A 70 3.71 -1.97 -2.49
CA ALA A 70 5.11 -1.73 -2.16
C ALA A 70 5.98 -1.44 -3.40
N GLY A 71 5.58 -1.92 -4.58
CA GLY A 71 6.26 -1.64 -5.85
C GLY A 71 6.14 -0.19 -6.33
N TYR A 72 5.23 0.61 -5.77
CA TYR A 72 5.13 2.05 -6.08
C TYR A 72 6.14 2.91 -5.32
N LEU A 73 6.84 2.33 -4.35
CA LEU A 73 7.87 3.01 -3.57
C LEU A 73 9.25 2.71 -4.15
N PRO A 74 10.18 3.67 -4.10
CA PRO A 74 11.54 3.41 -4.53
C PRO A 74 12.16 2.34 -3.64
N GLN A 75 12.72 1.32 -4.27
CA GLN A 75 13.62 0.40 -3.57
C GLN A 75 14.91 1.16 -3.24
N ALA A 76 15.49 0.90 -2.08
CA ALA A 76 16.80 1.44 -1.74
C ALA A 76 17.79 0.98 -2.83
N VAL A 77 18.18 1.91 -3.71
CA VAL A 77 19.19 1.64 -4.72
C VAL A 77 20.52 1.73 -3.99
N ASP A 78 21.08 0.58 -3.62
CA ASP A 78 22.48 0.50 -3.23
C ASP A 78 23.33 0.82 -4.47
N PHE A 79 23.79 2.06 -4.58
CA PHE A 79 24.82 2.42 -5.54
C PHE A 79 26.14 1.82 -5.04
N THR A 80 26.42 0.58 -5.43
CA THR A 80 27.78 0.04 -5.37
C THR A 80 28.56 0.66 -6.53
N VAL A 81 29.48 1.57 -6.19
CA VAL A 81 30.47 2.20 -7.09
C VAL A 81 31.62 1.24 -7.34
#